data_AF-A0A951KPB0-F1
#
_entry.id   AF-A0A951KPB0-F1
#
_cell.length_a   1.000
_cell.length_b   1.000
_cell.length_c   1.000
_cell.angle_alpha   90.00
_cell.angle_beta   90.00
_cell.angle_gamma   90.00
#
_symmetry.space_group_name_H-M   'P 1'
#
loop_
_entity.id
_entity.type
_entity.pdbx_description
1 polymer ?
#
loop_
_entity_poly.entity_id
_entity_poly.type
_entity_poly.pdbx_seq_one_letter_code
_entity_poly.pdbx_strand_id
1 'polypeptide(L)'
;MPSSEAAAALGQSLSRIYGPEIALRYYDLNDPEVQTAHAETIAELRQDRLPFPAIFLDGELIYAGAINLLRVLAAVGRAYGHR
;
A
#
# COMPACT_ATOMS: atom_id res chain seq x y z
N MET A 1 -15.89 0.76 -3.55
CA MET A 1 -14.98 1.90 -3.31
C MET A 1 -13.79 1.75 -4.25
N PRO A 2 -13.48 2.75 -5.09
CA PRO A 2 -12.27 2.80 -5.89
C PRO A 2 -11.00 2.70 -5.02
N SER A 3 -9.93 2.10 -5.53
CA SER A 3 -8.66 1.95 -4.80
C SER A 3 -8.04 3.29 -4.39
N SER A 4 -8.27 4.36 -5.17
CA SER A 4 -7.82 5.71 -4.87
C SER A 4 -8.50 6.31 -3.63
N GLU A 5 -9.82 6.16 -3.50
CA GLU A 5 -10.56 6.59 -2.30
C GLU A 5 -10.11 5.83 -1.05
N ALA A 6 -9.89 4.51 -1.21
CA ALA A 6 -9.38 3.67 -0.13
C ALA A 6 -7.98 4.09 0.33
N ALA A 7 -7.09 4.41 -0.61
CA ALA A 7 -5.75 4.91 -0.31
C ALA A 7 -5.80 6.28 0.39
N ALA A 8 -6.68 7.18 -0.04
CA ALA A 8 -6.86 8.48 0.61
C ALA A 8 -7.35 8.33 2.08
N ALA A 9 -8.34 7.47 2.32
CA ALA A 9 -8.83 7.18 3.67
C ALA A 9 -7.74 6.55 4.57
N LEU A 10 -6.94 5.65 4.00
CA LEU A 10 -5.79 5.06 4.67
C LEU A 10 -4.74 6.12 5.03
N GLY A 11 -4.40 7.03 4.10
CA GLY A 11 -3.46 8.12 4.33
C GLY A 11 -3.90 9.06 5.46
N GLN A 12 -5.18 9.44 5.50
CA GLN A 12 -5.73 10.24 6.60
C GLN A 12 -5.63 9.52 7.95
N SER A 13 -5.89 8.21 7.96
CA SER A 13 -5.83 7.41 9.19
C SER A 13 -4.39 7.26 9.71
N LEU A 14 -3.45 6.95 8.81
CA LEU A 14 -2.03 6.84 9.15
C LEU A 14 -1.46 8.18 9.64
N SER A 15 -1.79 9.28 8.95
CA SER A 15 -1.35 10.62 9.35
C SER A 15 -1.88 11.01 10.74
N ARG A 16 -3.11 10.63 11.08
CA ARG A 16 -3.69 10.89 12.41
C ARG A 16 -2.99 10.11 13.52
N ILE A 17 -2.58 8.87 13.26
CA ILE A 17 -2.03 7.97 14.29
C ILE A 17 -0.51 8.13 14.44
N TYR A 18 0.21 8.23 13.32
CA TYR A 18 1.68 8.22 13.28
C TYR A 18 2.29 9.57 12.88
N GLY A 19 1.46 10.57 12.54
CA GLY A 19 1.94 11.89 12.16
C GLY A 19 2.84 11.84 10.92
N PRO A 20 3.94 12.61 10.89
CA PRO A 20 4.83 12.70 9.73
C PRO A 20 5.77 11.50 9.56
N GLU A 21 5.77 10.54 10.49
CA GLU A 21 6.70 9.40 10.47
C GLU A 21 6.37 8.39 9.36
N ILE A 22 5.13 8.39 8.87
CA ILE A 22 4.64 7.47 7.83
C ILE A 22 4.21 8.27 6.60
N ALA A 23 4.84 7.99 5.47
CA ALA A 23 4.46 8.53 4.16
C ALA A 23 3.71 7.47 3.34
N LEU A 24 2.49 7.79 2.92
CA LEU A 24 1.73 6.96 1.99
C LEU A 24 1.93 7.45 0.56
N ARG A 25 2.30 6.56 -0.36
CA ARG A 25 2.29 6.81 -1.80
C ARG A 25 1.31 5.87 -2.49
N TYR A 26 0.45 6.42 -3.34
CA TYR A 26 -0.48 5.66 -4.16
C TYR A 26 0.02 5.65 -5.60
N TYR A 27 -0.03 4.48 -6.24
CA TYR A 27 0.38 4.26 -7.61
C TYR A 27 -0.81 3.71 -8.40
N ASP A 28 -1.25 4.44 -9.42
CA ASP A 28 -2.31 3.98 -10.32
C ASP A 28 -1.72 3.13 -11.44
N LEU A 29 -2.11 1.86 -11.51
CA LEU A 29 -1.60 0.94 -12.54
C LEU A 29 -2.20 1.22 -13.93
N ASN A 30 -3.17 2.13 -14.04
CA ASN A 30 -3.63 2.62 -15.34
C ASN A 30 -2.69 3.69 -15.92
N ASP A 31 -1.80 4.26 -15.10
CA ASP A 31 -0.78 5.20 -15.55
C ASP A 31 0.39 4.46 -16.22
N PRO A 32 0.69 4.74 -17.51
CA PRO A 32 1.81 4.12 -18.22
C PRO A 32 3.18 4.39 -17.57
N GLU A 33 3.36 5.55 -16.93
CA GLU A 33 4.62 5.90 -16.26
C GLU A 33 4.83 5.01 -15.03
N VAL A 34 3.78 4.82 -14.24
CA VAL A 34 3.78 3.90 -13.09
C VAL A 34 4.04 2.47 -13.54
N GLN A 35 3.38 2.01 -14.60
CA GLN A 35 3.60 0.67 -15.14
C GLN A 35 5.05 0.45 -15.58
N THR A 36 5.67 1.48 -16.16
CA THR A 36 7.07 1.41 -16.61
C THR A 36 8.02 1.43 -15.41
N ALA A 37 7.82 2.35 -14.47
CA ALA A 37 8.68 2.53 -13.30
C ALA A 37 8.67 1.32 -12.36
N HIS A 38 7.56 0.56 -12.31
CA HIS A 38 7.37 -0.59 -11.41
C HIS A 38 7.15 -1.91 -12.17
N ALA A 39 7.61 -1.99 -13.42
CA ALA A 39 7.34 -3.13 -14.30
C ALA A 39 7.74 -4.48 -13.68
N GLU A 40 8.89 -4.55 -13.02
CA GLU A 40 9.40 -5.75 -12.36
C GLU A 40 8.47 -6.21 -11.23
N THR A 41 8.19 -5.34 -10.26
CA THR A 41 7.25 -5.64 -9.16
C THR A 41 5.87 -6.03 -9.65
N ILE A 42 5.35 -5.36 -10.70
CA ILE A 42 4.05 -5.70 -11.29
C ILE A 42 4.09 -7.09 -11.94
N ALA A 43 5.18 -7.43 -12.62
CA ALA A 43 5.36 -8.74 -13.24
C ALA A 43 5.43 -9.85 -12.19
N GLU A 44 6.16 -9.65 -11.09
CA GLU A 44 6.22 -10.58 -9.96
C GLU A 44 4.83 -10.85 -9.35
N LEU A 45 4.09 -9.79 -9.02
CA LEU A 45 2.73 -9.92 -8.48
C LEU A 45 1.81 -10.69 -9.43
N ARG A 46 1.93 -10.48 -10.74
CA ARG A 46 1.14 -11.21 -11.75
C ARG A 46 1.57 -12.67 -11.88
N GLN A 47 2.87 -12.94 -11.84
CA GLN A 47 3.43 -14.30 -11.88
C GLN A 47 2.90 -15.13 -10.70
N ASP A 48 2.86 -14.52 -9.51
CA ASP A 48 2.36 -15.14 -8.28
C ASP A 48 0.83 -15.13 -8.17
N ARG A 49 0.14 -14.60 -9.19
CA ARG A 49 -1.34 -14.45 -9.25
C ARG A 49 -1.90 -13.68 -8.05
N LEU A 50 -1.12 -12.75 -7.51
CA LEU A 50 -1.55 -11.91 -6.41
C LEU A 50 -2.50 -10.82 -6.93
N PRO A 51 -3.67 -10.65 -6.29
CA PRO A 51 -4.64 -9.65 -6.73
C PRO A 51 -4.18 -8.23 -6.37
N PHE A 52 -4.54 -7.27 -7.21
CA PHE A 52 -4.44 -5.85 -6.87
C PHE A 52 -5.67 -5.38 -6.07
N PRO A 53 -5.55 -4.30 -5.29
CA PRO A 53 -4.33 -3.54 -5.00
C PRO A 53 -3.33 -4.29 -4.11
N ALA A 54 -2.04 -3.97 -4.28
CA ALA A 54 -0.96 -4.47 -3.43
C ALA A 54 -0.45 -3.34 -2.54
N ILE A 55 -0.15 -3.65 -1.27
CA ILE A 55 0.31 -2.68 -0.27
C ILE A 55 1.67 -3.13 0.22
N PHE A 56 2.63 -2.22 0.14
CA PHE A 56 3.99 -2.42 0.58
C PHE A 56 4.29 -1.51 1.77
N LEU A 57 5.10 -2.01 2.71
CA LEU A 57 5.66 -1.25 3.82
C LEU A 57 7.19 -1.37 3.75
N ASP A 58 7.89 -0.25 3.56
CA ASP A 58 9.35 -0.22 3.37
C ASP A 58 9.86 -1.19 2.30
N GLY A 59 9.08 -1.38 1.23
CA GLY A 59 9.41 -2.28 0.12
C GLY A 59 8.97 -3.74 0.32
N GLU A 60 8.49 -4.11 1.51
CA GLU A 60 7.96 -5.45 1.77
C GLU A 60 6.47 -5.53 1.50
N LEU A 61 6.03 -6.55 0.76
CA LEU A 61 4.62 -6.80 0.51
C LEU A 61 3.92 -7.24 1.80
N ILE A 62 3.04 -6.39 2.34
CA ILE A 62 2.27 -6.71 3.55
C ILE A 62 0.85 -7.19 3.24
N TYR A 63 0.33 -6.87 2.04
CA TYR A 63 -1.03 -7.22 1.66
C TYR A 63 -1.26 -7.17 0.14
N ALA A 64 -2.10 -8.08 -0.37
CA ALA A 64 -2.57 -8.08 -1.76
C ALA A 64 -4.09 -8.34 -1.82
N GLY A 65 -4.80 -7.58 -2.65
CA GLY A 65 -6.25 -7.65 -2.85
C GLY A 65 -7.03 -6.59 -2.07
N ALA A 66 -8.21 -6.96 -1.56
CA ALA A 66 -9.15 -6.02 -0.96
C ALA A 66 -8.57 -5.25 0.24
N ILE A 67 -8.41 -3.93 0.14
CA ILE A 67 -7.80 -3.09 1.18
C ILE A 67 -8.57 -3.24 2.50
N ASN A 68 -7.86 -3.67 3.55
CA ASN A 68 -8.38 -3.73 4.91
C ASN A 68 -7.58 -2.77 5.80
N LEU A 69 -8.20 -1.63 6.14
CA LEU A 69 -7.60 -0.57 6.93
C LEU A 69 -7.00 -1.08 8.25
N LEU A 70 -7.75 -1.92 8.99
CA LEU A 70 -7.28 -2.44 10.28
C LEU A 70 -6.03 -3.32 10.14
N ARG A 71 -5.93 -4.10 9.07
CA ARG A 71 -4.74 -4.92 8.80
C ARG A 71 -3.52 -4.07 8.50
N VAL A 72 -3.69 -3.00 7.72
CA VAL A 72 -2.59 -2.08 7.42
C VAL A 72 -2.13 -1.35 8.68
N LEU A 73 -3.06 -0.81 9.47
CA LEU A 73 -2.74 -0.17 10.75
C LEU A 73 -2.02 -1.13 11.70
N ALA A 74 -2.46 -2.39 11.78
CA ALA A 74 -1.79 -3.41 12.59
C ALA A 74 -0.40 -3.81 12.06
N ALA A 75 -0.15 -3.72 10.75
CA ALA A 75 1.17 -3.94 10.16
C ALA A 75 2.11 -2.78 10.50
N VAL A 76 1.68 -1.53 10.28
CA VAL A 76 2.45 -0.33 10.64
C VAL A 76 2.72 -0.27 12.14
N GLY A 77 1.72 -0.56 12.98
CA GLY A 77 1.89 -0.60 14.44
C GLY A 77 2.87 -1.68 14.91
N ARG A 78 2.96 -2.82 14.21
CA ARG A 78 3.98 -3.84 14.51
C ARG A 78 5.38 -3.42 14.10
N ALA A 79 5.50 -2.70 12.98
CA ALA A 79 6.78 -2.23 12.46
C ALA A 79 7.36 -1.06 13.29
N TYR A 80 6.52 -0.12 13.74
CA TYR A 80 7.00 1.12 14.37
C TYR A 80 6.43 1.43 15.76
N GLY A 81 5.48 0.65 16.28
CA GLY A 81 4.77 0.91 17.55
C GLY A 81 5.50 0.49 18.83
N HIS A 82 6.81 0.20 18.79
CA HIS A 82 7.63 -0.17 19.95
C HIS A 82 8.59 0.95 20.41
N ARG A 83 8.15 2.21 20.37
CA ARG A 83 8.88 3.32 20.99
C ARG A 83 8.10 3.92 22.14
#